data_AF-A0A960ATI6-F1
#
_entry.id   AF-A0A960ATI6-F1
#
_cell.length_a   1.000
_cell.length_b   1.000
_cell.length_c   1.000
_cell.angle_alpha   90.00
_cell.angle_beta   90.00
_cell.angle_gamma   90.00
#
_symmetry.space_group_name_H-M   'P 1'
#
loop_
_entity.id
_entity.type
_entity.pdbx_description
1 polymer ?
#
loop_
_entity_poly.entity_id
_entity_poly.type
_entity_poly.pdbx_seq_one_letter_code
_entity_poly.pdbx_strand_id
1 'polypeptide(L)'
;MSPRGRWVDYYEAQPRRAVQGGVVVAKPGKVTDPVAMEVVEAAAMETSDKILARGRTYARAGQVVEVHTDPHAFTAQIQGSERTPYEVRLDRTVISGSDRVAADCTCPYGCDYDWCKHAAALAYVAAFLLDRDPDVRAVWTGQEPAAGVGSEQPPPPVVLDTDELEALRRPPPQVDALALLAAADAVVPHPWGLESGPQGREH
;
A
#
# COMPACT_ATOMS: atom_id res chain seq x y z
N MET A 1 -31.56 -39.53 -14.14
CA MET A 1 -31.32 -38.31 -13.35
C MET A 1 -30.01 -38.47 -12.61
N SER A 2 -28.99 -37.67 -12.96
CA SER A 2 -27.72 -37.62 -12.23
C SER A 2 -27.68 -36.31 -11.44
N PRO A 3 -27.36 -36.30 -10.13
CA PRO A 3 -27.37 -35.08 -9.34
C PRO A 3 -26.19 -34.21 -9.79
N ARG A 4 -26.49 -32.99 -10.23
CA ARG A 4 -25.48 -31.99 -10.59
C ARG A 4 -24.76 -31.55 -9.32
N GLY A 5 -23.56 -32.10 -9.12
CA GLY A 5 -22.61 -31.61 -8.12
C GLY A 5 -22.33 -30.13 -8.35
N ARG A 6 -22.49 -29.35 -7.28
CA ARG A 6 -22.17 -27.93 -7.20
C ARG A 6 -20.65 -27.80 -7.28
N TRP A 7 -20.14 -27.36 -8.42
CA TRP A 7 -18.76 -26.90 -8.54
C TRP A 7 -18.62 -25.66 -7.65
N VAL A 8 -17.70 -25.73 -6.69
CA VAL A 8 -17.35 -24.61 -5.82
C VAL A 8 -16.43 -23.72 -6.66
N ASP A 9 -16.91 -22.52 -7.00
CA ASP A 9 -16.16 -21.55 -7.79
C ASP A 9 -14.89 -21.12 -7.03
N TYR A 10 -13.76 -21.68 -7.40
CA TYR A 10 -12.42 -21.39 -6.84
C TYR A 10 -11.93 -19.95 -7.14
N TYR A 11 -12.79 -19.10 -7.70
CA TYR A 11 -12.49 -17.73 -8.17
C TYR A 11 -13.37 -16.64 -7.52
N GLU A 12 -13.98 -16.91 -6.36
CA GLU A 12 -14.57 -15.83 -5.55
C GLU A 12 -13.46 -14.96 -4.93
N ALA A 13 -13.05 -13.92 -5.66
CA ALA A 13 -12.15 -12.91 -5.15
C ALA A 13 -12.80 -12.22 -3.94
N GLN A 14 -12.17 -12.37 -2.76
CA GLN A 14 -12.58 -11.72 -1.52
C GLN A 14 -12.82 -10.21 -1.73
N PRO A 15 -13.87 -9.63 -1.10
CA PRO A 15 -14.21 -8.23 -1.27
C PRO A 15 -13.07 -7.31 -0.77
N ARG A 16 -12.88 -6.18 -1.47
CA ARG A 16 -11.87 -5.17 -1.14
C ARG A 16 -12.18 -4.49 0.20
N ARG A 17 -11.15 -4.20 0.99
CA ARG A 17 -11.30 -3.42 2.23
C ARG A 17 -11.36 -1.93 1.91
N ALA A 18 -12.35 -1.23 2.45
CA ALA A 18 -12.42 0.22 2.28
C ALA A 18 -11.24 0.90 2.99
N VAL A 19 -10.72 1.98 2.40
CA VAL A 19 -9.65 2.79 2.96
C VAL A 19 -10.18 4.20 3.20
N GLN A 20 -9.81 4.82 4.32
CA GLN A 20 -9.94 6.27 4.51
C GLN A 20 -8.72 7.01 3.90
N GLY A 21 -8.96 7.93 2.96
CA GLY A 21 -7.92 8.87 2.48
C GLY A 21 -7.16 8.49 1.20
N GLY A 22 -7.47 7.36 0.55
CA GLY A 22 -6.78 6.97 -0.69
C GLY A 22 -7.11 7.87 -1.90
N VAL A 23 -6.21 7.91 -2.89
CA VAL A 23 -6.32 8.72 -4.10
C VAL A 23 -7.55 8.29 -4.92
N VAL A 24 -8.48 9.21 -5.13
CA VAL A 24 -9.73 8.97 -5.88
C VAL A 24 -9.63 9.58 -7.27
N VAL A 25 -9.71 8.73 -8.29
CA VAL A 25 -9.80 9.15 -9.69
C VAL A 25 -11.22 8.95 -10.21
N ALA A 26 -12.00 10.03 -10.34
CA ALA A 26 -13.41 9.94 -10.75
C ALA A 26 -13.58 9.40 -12.18
N LYS A 27 -12.69 9.79 -13.11
CA LYS A 27 -12.73 9.39 -14.52
C LYS A 27 -11.41 8.73 -14.96
N PRO A 28 -11.09 7.51 -14.48
CA PRO A 28 -9.85 6.82 -14.85
C PRO A 28 -9.75 6.60 -16.36
N GLY A 29 -8.57 6.89 -16.92
CA GLY A 29 -8.29 6.76 -18.35
C GLY A 29 -8.84 7.87 -19.24
N LYS A 30 -9.47 8.90 -18.66
CA LYS A 30 -9.84 10.13 -19.38
C LYS A 30 -8.79 11.20 -19.06
N VAL A 31 -7.74 11.21 -19.87
CA VAL A 31 -6.60 12.14 -19.80
C VAL A 31 -6.40 12.78 -21.17
N THR A 32 -5.69 13.89 -21.20
CA THR A 32 -5.43 14.71 -22.39
C THR A 32 -3.95 14.95 -22.66
N ASP A 33 -3.12 14.93 -21.62
CA ASP A 33 -1.67 15.05 -21.78
C ASP A 33 -1.08 13.82 -22.52
N PRO A 34 -0.19 14.00 -23.51
CA PRO A 34 0.40 12.89 -24.27
C PRO A 34 1.11 11.85 -23.40
N VAL A 35 1.88 12.28 -22.39
CA VAL A 35 2.61 11.36 -21.50
C VAL A 35 1.63 10.57 -20.63
N ALA A 36 0.54 11.21 -20.19
CA ALA A 36 -0.52 10.52 -19.49
C ALA A 36 -1.25 9.49 -20.39
N MET A 37 -1.47 9.83 -21.67
CA MET A 37 -2.08 8.91 -22.65
C MET A 37 -1.19 7.70 -22.91
N GLU A 38 0.12 7.89 -23.02
CA GLU A 38 1.11 6.82 -23.20
C GLU A 38 1.06 5.80 -22.05
N VAL A 39 0.92 6.24 -20.79
CA VAL A 39 0.77 5.31 -19.64
C VAL A 39 -0.53 4.49 -19.74
N VAL A 40 -1.63 5.12 -20.17
CA VAL A 40 -2.91 4.42 -20.35
C VAL A 40 -2.84 3.43 -21.51
N GLU A 41 -2.17 3.81 -22.60
CA GLU A 41 -1.98 2.96 -23.78
C GLU A 41 -1.06 1.77 -23.47
N ALA A 42 0.05 2.00 -22.77
CA ALA A 42 0.93 0.94 -22.30
C ALA A 42 0.16 -0.08 -21.46
N ALA A 43 -0.62 0.37 -20.48
CA ALA A 43 -1.47 -0.53 -19.69
C ALA A 43 -2.46 -1.32 -20.56
N ALA A 44 -3.00 -0.71 -21.61
CA ALA A 44 -3.94 -1.37 -22.51
C ALA A 44 -3.28 -2.39 -23.45
N MET A 45 -2.02 -2.18 -23.82
CA MET A 45 -1.25 -3.11 -24.64
C MET A 45 -0.82 -4.35 -23.87
N GLU A 46 -0.55 -4.21 -22.57
CA GLU A 46 0.02 -5.28 -21.74
C GLU A 46 -1.04 -6.15 -21.04
N THR A 47 -2.32 -5.80 -21.12
CA THR A 47 -3.37 -6.54 -20.38
C THR A 47 -4.74 -6.57 -21.08
N SER A 48 -5.70 -7.28 -20.48
CA SER A 48 -7.04 -7.44 -21.03
C SER A 48 -8.02 -6.34 -20.56
N ASP A 49 -9.05 -6.08 -21.36
CA ASP A 49 -10.16 -5.17 -21.01
C ASP A 49 -10.80 -5.47 -19.65
N LYS A 50 -10.89 -6.76 -19.29
CA LYS A 50 -11.42 -7.21 -18.00
C LYS A 50 -10.52 -6.77 -16.85
N ILE A 51 -9.20 -6.85 -17.00
CA ILE A 51 -8.24 -6.39 -15.99
C ILE A 51 -8.29 -4.87 -15.90
N LEU A 52 -8.30 -4.16 -17.03
CA LEU A 52 -8.43 -2.70 -17.07
C LEU A 52 -9.72 -2.22 -16.40
N ALA A 53 -10.86 -2.87 -16.64
CA ALA A 53 -12.13 -2.54 -16.00
C ALA A 53 -12.07 -2.68 -14.48
N ARG A 54 -11.39 -3.70 -13.98
CA ARG A 54 -11.15 -3.87 -12.54
C ARG A 54 -10.19 -2.80 -12.01
N GLY A 55 -9.12 -2.47 -12.73
CA GLY A 55 -8.20 -1.38 -12.37
C GLY A 55 -8.91 -0.04 -12.23
N ARG A 56 -9.80 0.30 -13.18
CA ARG A 56 -10.65 1.51 -13.10
C ARG A 56 -11.50 1.53 -11.84
N THR A 57 -12.01 0.36 -11.41
CA THR A 57 -12.82 0.24 -10.19
C THR A 57 -11.99 0.54 -8.94
N TYR A 58 -10.74 0.07 -8.88
CA TYR A 58 -9.82 0.32 -7.75
C TYR A 58 -9.43 1.80 -7.66
N ALA A 59 -9.04 2.41 -8.79
CA ALA A 59 -8.71 3.83 -8.87
C ALA A 59 -9.89 4.74 -8.49
N ARG A 60 -11.12 4.39 -8.90
CA ARG A 60 -12.34 5.11 -8.50
C ARG A 60 -12.71 4.96 -7.03
N ALA A 61 -12.45 3.78 -6.47
CA ALA A 61 -12.84 3.45 -5.11
C ALA A 61 -11.87 3.96 -4.04
N GLY A 62 -10.85 4.75 -4.41
CA GLY A 62 -9.87 5.28 -3.47
C GLY A 62 -9.02 4.19 -2.82
N GLN A 63 -8.77 3.08 -3.53
CA GLN A 63 -8.04 1.94 -2.97
C GLN A 63 -6.52 2.11 -3.00
N VAL A 64 -6.04 3.18 -3.63
CA VAL A 64 -4.62 3.53 -3.66
C VAL A 64 -4.34 4.43 -2.46
N VAL A 65 -3.76 3.87 -1.41
CA VAL A 65 -3.57 4.54 -0.10
C VAL A 65 -2.47 5.58 -0.13
N GLU A 66 -1.41 5.30 -0.88
CA GLU A 66 -0.20 6.09 -0.93
C GLU A 66 0.38 5.94 -2.34
N VAL A 67 0.91 7.04 -2.89
CA VAL A 67 1.56 7.07 -4.20
C VAL A 67 2.78 7.97 -4.09
N HIS A 68 3.92 7.46 -4.54
CA HIS A 68 5.14 8.23 -4.71
C HIS A 68 5.53 8.26 -6.18
N THR A 69 6.06 9.41 -6.61
CA THR A 69 6.65 9.58 -7.93
C THR A 69 8.14 9.74 -7.76
N ASP A 70 8.88 8.78 -8.30
CA ASP A 70 10.33 8.78 -8.39
C ASP A 70 10.74 9.02 -9.85
N PRO A 71 12.00 9.41 -10.13
CA PRO A 71 12.49 9.51 -11.49
C PRO A 71 12.22 8.22 -12.28
N HIS A 72 11.42 8.33 -13.33
CA HIS A 72 10.97 7.21 -14.17
C HIS A 72 10.17 6.11 -13.45
N ALA A 73 9.66 6.32 -12.24
CA ALA A 73 8.90 5.31 -11.53
C ALA A 73 7.71 5.88 -10.74
N PHE A 74 6.65 5.08 -10.64
CA PHE A 74 5.59 5.28 -9.64
C PHE A 74 5.58 4.09 -8.71
N THR A 75 5.55 4.35 -7.41
CA THR A 75 5.29 3.31 -6.41
C THR A 75 4.00 3.63 -5.66
N ALA A 76 3.27 2.60 -5.27
CA ALA A 76 2.05 2.78 -4.51
C ALA A 76 1.75 1.60 -3.61
N GLN A 77 1.05 1.91 -2.52
CA GLN A 77 0.36 0.90 -1.74
C GLN A 77 -1.11 0.84 -2.19
N ILE A 78 -1.60 -0.36 -2.49
CA ILE A 78 -2.97 -0.58 -2.98
C ILE A 78 -3.67 -1.59 -2.12
N GLN A 79 -4.75 -1.15 -1.47
CA GLN A 79 -5.60 -2.03 -0.68
C GLN A 79 -6.36 -2.98 -1.61
N GLY A 80 -6.19 -4.28 -1.36
CA GLY A 80 -6.95 -5.33 -2.02
C GLY A 80 -7.80 -6.13 -1.03
N SER A 81 -7.84 -7.44 -1.24
CA SER A 81 -8.52 -8.39 -0.36
C SER A 81 -7.76 -8.71 0.93
N GLU A 82 -6.42 -8.63 0.88
CA GLU A 82 -5.56 -8.93 2.02
C GLU A 82 -5.57 -7.81 3.06
N ARG A 83 -5.14 -8.12 4.29
CA ARG A 83 -5.09 -7.10 5.36
C ARG A 83 -3.96 -6.10 5.15
N THR A 84 -2.84 -6.58 4.63
CA THR A 84 -1.69 -5.77 4.24
C THR A 84 -1.94 -5.25 2.83
N PRO A 85 -1.81 -3.94 2.57
CA PRO A 85 -1.82 -3.40 1.21
C PRO A 85 -0.76 -4.06 0.34
N TYR A 86 -1.04 -4.17 -0.95
CA TYR A 86 -0.06 -4.62 -1.93
C TYR A 86 0.83 -3.46 -2.34
N GLU A 87 2.12 -3.72 -2.47
CA GLU A 87 3.07 -2.80 -3.08
C GLU A 87 3.02 -2.99 -4.58
N VAL A 88 2.94 -1.89 -5.31
CA VAL A 88 2.82 -1.84 -6.76
C VAL A 88 3.80 -0.82 -7.29
N ARG A 89 4.53 -1.19 -8.33
CA ARG A 89 5.50 -0.32 -8.99
C ARG A 89 5.25 -0.29 -10.48
N LEU A 90 5.34 0.90 -11.07
CA LEU A 90 5.42 1.09 -12.52
C LEU A 90 6.77 1.71 -12.83
N ASP A 91 7.50 1.14 -13.79
CA ASP A 91 8.78 1.65 -14.25
C ASP A 91 8.70 2.04 -15.73
N ARG A 92 9.07 3.28 -16.04
CA ARG A 92 9.23 3.76 -17.41
C ARG A 92 10.59 3.32 -17.94
N THR A 93 10.58 2.59 -19.05
CA THR A 93 11.79 2.21 -19.77
C THR A 93 11.69 2.65 -21.22
N VAL A 94 12.72 3.31 -21.72
CA VAL A 94 12.80 3.66 -23.14
C VAL A 94 13.44 2.49 -23.89
N ILE A 95 12.70 1.83 -24.77
CA ILE A 95 13.21 0.76 -25.63
C ILE A 95 13.07 1.20 -27.09
N SER A 96 14.20 1.34 -27.78
CA SER A 96 14.23 1.69 -29.21
C SER A 96 13.45 2.97 -29.58
N GLY A 97 13.46 3.97 -28.70
CA GLY A 97 12.75 5.24 -28.90
C GLY A 97 11.25 5.19 -28.64
N SER A 98 10.73 4.07 -28.11
CA SER A 98 9.37 3.96 -27.60
C SER A 98 9.38 3.82 -26.08
N ASP A 99 8.47 4.52 -25.42
CA ASP A 99 8.25 4.34 -23.99
C ASP A 99 7.51 3.04 -23.72
N ARG A 100 8.06 2.26 -22.79
CA ARG A 100 7.44 1.08 -22.20
C ARG A 100 7.22 1.33 -20.73
N VAL A 101 6.13 0.78 -20.22
CA VAL A 101 5.83 0.77 -18.79
C VAL A 101 5.84 -0.67 -18.34
N ALA A 102 6.82 -1.04 -17.51
CA ALA A 102 6.82 -2.31 -16.80
C ALA A 102 6.02 -2.15 -15.51
N ALA A 103 5.44 -3.25 -15.03
CA ALA A 103 4.70 -3.26 -13.77
C ALA A 103 5.18 -4.41 -12.89
N ASP A 104 5.31 -4.14 -11.60
CA ASP A 104 5.53 -5.13 -10.55
C ASP A 104 4.45 -4.97 -9.48
N CYS A 105 4.02 -6.08 -8.89
CA CYS A 105 3.00 -6.07 -7.84
C CYS A 105 3.15 -7.28 -6.92
N THR A 106 3.16 -7.04 -5.62
CA THR A 106 3.30 -8.10 -4.60
C THR A 106 2.02 -8.96 -4.42
N CYS A 107 1.03 -8.82 -5.30
CA CYS A 107 -0.22 -9.56 -5.17
C CYS A 107 -0.10 -11.01 -5.70
N PRO A 108 -0.76 -11.99 -5.05
CA PRO A 108 -0.64 -13.41 -5.41
C PRO A 108 -1.33 -13.77 -6.74
N TYR A 109 -2.02 -12.82 -7.36
CA TYR A 109 -2.77 -13.00 -8.61
C TYR A 109 -2.07 -12.38 -9.82
N GLY A 110 -0.87 -11.79 -9.64
CA GLY A 110 -0.20 -10.96 -10.65
C GLY A 110 1.05 -11.56 -11.30
N CYS A 111 1.51 -12.73 -10.85
CA CYS A 111 2.82 -13.28 -11.22
C CYS A 111 2.92 -13.97 -12.60
N ASP A 112 1.84 -14.10 -13.37
CA ASP A 112 1.88 -14.79 -14.67
C ASP A 112 2.07 -13.84 -15.89
N TYR A 113 1.80 -12.54 -15.77
CA TYR A 113 1.81 -11.59 -16.91
C TYR A 113 2.21 -10.14 -16.55
N ASP A 114 2.81 -9.90 -15.39
CA ASP A 114 3.27 -8.58 -14.88
C ASP A 114 2.18 -7.50 -14.65
N TRP A 115 1.03 -7.60 -15.32
CA TRP A 115 -0.07 -6.63 -15.26
C TRP A 115 -1.33 -7.18 -14.60
N CYS A 116 -1.44 -6.93 -13.30
CA CYS A 116 -2.64 -7.21 -12.52
C CYS A 116 -3.62 -6.02 -12.48
N LYS A 117 -4.78 -6.20 -11.85
CA LYS A 117 -5.75 -5.11 -11.62
C LYS A 117 -5.18 -3.97 -10.77
N HIS A 118 -4.20 -4.22 -9.90
CA HIS A 118 -3.57 -3.19 -9.07
C HIS A 118 -2.57 -2.37 -9.89
N ALA A 119 -1.75 -3.01 -10.73
CA ALA A 119 -0.90 -2.32 -11.70
C ALA A 119 -1.74 -1.42 -12.63
N ALA A 120 -2.84 -1.94 -13.17
CA ALA A 120 -3.78 -1.15 -13.96
C ALA A 120 -4.40 0.02 -13.17
N ALA A 121 -4.67 -0.17 -11.86
CA ALA A 121 -5.17 0.90 -11.01
C ALA A 121 -4.12 2.00 -10.81
N LEU A 122 -2.87 1.63 -10.53
CA LEU A 122 -1.75 2.57 -10.43
C LEU A 122 -1.54 3.31 -11.74
N ALA A 123 -1.62 2.64 -12.89
CA ALA A 123 -1.47 3.29 -14.19
C ALA A 123 -2.52 4.38 -14.42
N TYR A 124 -3.77 4.15 -13.99
CA TYR A 124 -4.80 5.19 -14.06
C TYR A 124 -4.59 6.35 -13.09
N VAL A 125 -4.04 6.08 -11.89
CA VAL A 125 -3.69 7.12 -10.93
C VAL A 125 -2.50 7.93 -11.43
N ALA A 126 -1.44 7.28 -11.89
CA ALA A 126 -0.28 7.89 -12.51
C ALA A 126 -0.70 8.78 -13.69
N ALA A 127 -1.47 8.25 -14.63
CA ALA A 127 -1.98 9.04 -15.76
C ALA A 127 -2.80 10.27 -15.31
N PHE A 128 -3.64 10.13 -14.28
CA PHE A 128 -4.40 11.25 -13.74
C PHE A 128 -3.50 12.33 -13.11
N LEU A 129 -2.44 11.93 -12.41
CA LEU A 129 -1.46 12.85 -11.80
C LEU A 129 -0.63 13.55 -12.88
N LEU A 130 -0.12 12.79 -13.85
CA LEU A 130 0.62 13.32 -15.01
C LEU A 130 -0.22 14.36 -15.78
N ASP A 131 -1.50 14.08 -16.02
CA ASP A 131 -2.42 14.99 -16.71
C ASP A 131 -2.65 16.32 -15.97
N ARG A 132 -2.42 16.37 -14.65
CA ARG A 132 -2.74 17.54 -13.82
C ARG A 132 -1.53 18.29 -13.27
N ASP A 133 -0.40 17.60 -13.13
CA ASP A 133 0.75 18.11 -12.40
C ASP A 133 2.00 18.07 -13.29
N PRO A 134 2.50 19.23 -13.74
CA PRO A 134 3.70 19.31 -14.58
C PRO A 134 4.98 18.85 -13.86
N ASP A 135 5.07 18.95 -12.54
CA ASP A 135 6.25 18.54 -11.79
C ASP A 135 6.31 17.02 -11.68
N VAL A 136 5.16 16.38 -11.42
CA VAL A 136 5.03 14.91 -11.48
C VAL A 136 5.38 14.40 -12.88
N ARG A 137 4.96 15.10 -13.95
CA ARG A 137 5.39 14.74 -15.32
C ARG A 137 6.88 14.86 -15.52
N ALA A 138 7.50 15.95 -15.07
CA ALA A 138 8.92 16.17 -15.24
C ALA A 138 9.74 15.06 -14.56
N VAL A 139 9.39 14.70 -13.32
CA VAL A 139 10.03 13.59 -12.59
C VAL A 139 9.85 12.26 -13.34
N TRP A 140 8.63 11.95 -13.82
CA TRP A 140 8.37 10.72 -14.57
C TRP A 140 9.14 10.64 -15.91
N THR A 141 9.21 11.74 -16.66
CA THR A 141 9.95 11.78 -17.94
C THR A 141 11.46 11.91 -17.75
N GLY A 142 11.93 12.15 -16.52
CA GLY A 142 13.33 12.44 -16.19
C GLY A 142 13.79 13.78 -16.75
N GLN A 143 12.86 14.71 -16.99
CA GLN A 143 13.18 16.10 -17.26
C GLN A 143 13.37 16.82 -15.92
N GLU A 144 14.38 17.69 -15.83
CA GLU A 144 14.56 18.56 -14.68
C GLU A 144 13.25 19.30 -14.39
N PRO A 145 12.70 19.26 -13.15
CA PRO A 145 11.46 19.95 -12.82
C PRO A 145 11.61 21.44 -13.10
N ALA A 146 10.55 22.04 -13.63
CA ALA A 146 10.54 23.44 -14.04
C ALA A 146 10.56 24.34 -12.79
N ALA A 147 11.73 24.49 -12.17
CA ALA A 147 12.08 25.48 -11.16
C ALA A 147 10.99 25.76 -10.08
N GLY A 148 11.01 24.93 -9.03
CA GLY A 148 10.97 25.41 -7.64
C GLY A 148 9.61 25.42 -6.94
N VAL A 149 9.40 24.47 -6.03
CA VAL A 149 9.13 24.69 -4.59
C VAL A 149 9.59 23.44 -3.82
N GLY A 150 10.35 23.65 -2.74
CA GLY A 150 10.81 22.71 -1.70
C GLY A 150 10.60 21.20 -1.90
N SER A 151 11.69 20.49 -2.25
CA SER A 151 11.86 19.09 -1.89
C SER A 151 11.80 18.96 -0.37
N GLU A 152 10.76 18.34 0.17
CA GLU A 152 10.83 17.79 1.52
C GLU A 152 11.80 16.62 1.43
N GLN A 153 13.07 16.92 1.70
CA GLN A 153 14.12 15.92 1.82
C GLN A 153 13.60 14.84 2.79
N PRO A 154 13.57 13.54 2.41
CA PRO A 154 13.27 12.51 3.40
C PRO A 154 14.21 12.71 4.59
N PRO A 155 13.72 12.57 5.84
CA PRO A 155 14.56 12.79 7.00
C PRO A 155 15.84 11.96 6.82
N PRO A 156 17.02 12.56 7.04
CA PRO A 156 18.28 11.83 6.86
C PRO A 156 18.17 10.51 7.63
N PRO A 157 18.74 9.40 7.08
CA PRO A 157 18.69 8.12 7.78
C PRO A 157 19.17 8.34 9.21
N VAL A 158 18.41 7.85 10.19
CA VAL A 158 18.83 7.90 11.58
C VAL A 158 20.06 7.01 11.70
N VAL A 159 21.24 7.63 11.67
CA VAL A 159 22.51 6.94 11.87
C VAL A 159 22.70 6.87 13.37
N LEU A 160 22.35 5.72 13.94
CA LEU A 160 22.67 5.44 15.33
C LEU A 160 24.18 5.28 15.45
N ASP A 161 24.78 5.93 16.45
CA ASP A 161 26.20 5.76 16.71
C ASP A 161 26.50 4.37 17.31
N THR A 162 27.79 4.08 17.50
CA THR A 162 28.21 2.75 17.98
C THR A 162 27.72 2.47 19.40
N ASP A 163 27.61 3.51 20.23
CA ASP A 163 27.16 3.38 21.62
C ASP A 163 25.64 3.17 21.69
N GLU A 164 24.87 3.83 20.81
CA GLU A 164 23.42 3.63 20.66
C GLU A 164 23.08 2.23 20.15
N LEU A 165 23.80 1.74 19.14
CA LEU A 165 23.66 0.37 18.64
C LEU A 165 24.01 -0.67 19.72
N GLU A 166 25.06 -0.42 20.49
CA GLU A 166 25.47 -1.29 21.59
C GLU A 166 24.45 -1.27 22.75
N ALA A 167 23.85 -0.12 23.03
CA ALA A 167 22.79 0.00 24.03
C ALA A 167 21.55 -0.82 23.66
N LEU A 168 21.16 -0.82 22.38
CA LEU A 168 20.03 -1.62 21.89
C LEU A 168 20.32 -3.14 21.87
N ARG A 169 21.59 -3.53 21.68
CA ARG A 169 22.01 -4.93 21.70
C ARG A 169 22.17 -5.50 23.11
N ARG A 170 22.30 -4.62 24.11
CA ARG A 170 22.47 -5.04 25.50
C ARG A 170 21.17 -5.69 25.98
N PRO A 171 21.19 -6.94 26.46
CA PRO A 171 20.00 -7.54 27.01
C PRO A 171 19.52 -6.70 28.20
N PRO A 172 18.20 -6.47 28.33
CA PRO A 172 17.69 -5.69 29.44
C PRO A 172 18.14 -6.33 30.76
N PRO A 173 18.44 -5.52 31.79
CA PRO A 173 18.82 -6.06 33.09
C PRO A 173 17.74 -7.04 33.53
N GLN A 174 18.17 -8.19 34.04
CA GLN A 174 17.24 -9.16 34.60
C GLN A 174 16.60 -8.52 35.82
N VAL A 175 15.31 -8.21 35.71
CA VAL A 175 14.53 -7.66 36.80
C VAL A 175 13.74 -8.77 37.47
N ASP A 176 13.68 -8.72 38.79
CA ASP A 176 12.77 -9.58 39.54
C ASP A 176 11.34 -9.10 39.28
N ALA A 177 10.64 -9.83 38.41
CA ALA A 177 9.26 -9.52 38.03
C ALA A 177 8.34 -9.49 39.25
N LEU A 178 8.59 -10.30 40.28
CA LEU A 178 7.76 -10.36 41.48
C LEU A 178 7.95 -9.09 42.34
N ALA A 179 9.19 -8.64 42.48
CA ALA A 179 9.50 -7.40 43.19
C ALA A 179 8.95 -6.17 42.46
N LEU A 180 9.03 -6.13 41.13
CA LEU A 180 8.45 -5.05 40.32
C LEU A 180 6.93 -4.99 40.42
N LEU A 181 6.25 -6.14 40.38
CA LEU A 181 4.79 -6.21 40.55
C LEU A 181 4.38 -5.74 41.95
N ALA A 182 5.08 -6.17 43.00
CA ALA A 182 4.81 -5.70 44.37
C ALA A 182 5.02 -4.19 44.54
N ALA A 183 6.04 -3.62 43.90
CA ALA A 183 6.27 -2.18 43.89
C ALA A 183 5.22 -1.43 43.07
N ALA A 184 4.75 -1.99 41.96
CA ALA A 184 3.69 -1.41 41.13
C ALA A 184 2.35 -1.35 41.87
N ASP A 185 1.98 -2.40 42.61
CA ASP A 185 0.78 -2.44 43.47
C ASP A 185 0.79 -1.35 44.55
N ALA A 186 1.97 -0.98 45.06
CA ALA A 186 2.12 0.09 46.03
C ALA A 186 1.91 1.49 45.42
N VAL A 187 2.13 1.64 44.11
CA VAL A 187 2.01 2.93 43.40
C VAL A 187 0.66 3.08 42.71
N VAL A 188 0.10 1.99 42.18
CA VAL A 188 -1.20 1.93 41.50
C VAL A 188 -2.02 0.80 42.13
N PRO A 189 -2.82 1.07 43.18
CA PRO A 189 -3.66 0.04 43.76
C PRO A 189 -4.64 -0.50 42.72
N HIS A 190 -4.81 -1.82 42.66
CA HIS A 190 -5.72 -2.47 41.74
C HIS A 190 -7.15 -1.91 41.87
N PRO A 191 -7.85 -1.61 40.75
CA PRO A 191 -9.11 -0.86 40.77
C PRO A 191 -10.34 -1.62 41.31
N TRP A 192 -10.17 -2.81 41.90
CA TRP A 192 -11.29 -3.60 42.45
C TRP A 192 -10.88 -4.27 43.76
N GLY A 193 -11.42 -3.77 44.88
CA GLY A 193 -11.21 -4.32 46.20
C GLY A 193 -11.86 -5.70 46.37
N LEU A 194 -11.07 -6.70 46.77
CA LEU A 194 -11.58 -7.99 47.21
C LEU A 194 -11.70 -8.00 48.74
N GLU A 195 -12.88 -7.66 49.24
CA GLU A 195 -13.44 -8.21 50.48
C GLU A 195 -14.70 -8.96 50.04
N SER A 196 -14.92 -10.26 50.23
CA SER A 196 -15.03 -10.98 51.51
C SER A 196 -15.48 -12.42 51.14
N GLY A 197 -14.91 -13.49 51.73
CA GLY A 197 -15.48 -14.20 52.89
C GLY A 197 -16.49 -15.31 52.50
N PRO A 198 -16.34 -16.58 52.94
CA PRO A 198 -17.26 -17.67 52.56
C PRO A 198 -18.59 -17.55 53.33
N GLN A 199 -19.71 -17.35 52.63
CA GLN A 199 -21.04 -17.42 53.23
C GLN A 199 -21.51 -18.88 53.29
N GLY A 200 -21.51 -19.44 54.50
CA GLY A 200 -22.23 -20.65 54.83
C GLY A 200 -23.74 -20.44 54.66
N ARG A 201 -24.42 -21.42 54.04
CA ARG A 201 -25.88 -21.51 54.01
C ARG A 201 -26.31 -22.52 55.07
N GLU A 202 -26.93 -22.02 56.13
CA GLU A 202 -27.91 -22.76 56.94
C GLU A 202 -29.30 -22.23 56.59
N HIS A 203 -30.27 -23.16 56.62
CA HIS A 203 -31.73 -23.08 56.39
C HIS A 203 -32.21 -23.84 55.16
#